data_AF-A0A967WTR4-F1
#
_entry.id   AF-A0A967WTR4-F1
#
_cell.length_a   1.000
_cell.length_b   1.000
_cell.length_c   1.000
_cell.angle_alpha   90.00
_cell.angle_beta   90.00
_cell.angle_gamma   90.00
#
_symmetry.space_group_name_H-M   'P 1'
#
loop_
_entity.id
_entity.type
_entity.pdbx_description
1 polymer ?
#
loop_
_entity_poly.entity_id
_entity_poly.type
_entity_poly.pdbx_seq_one_letter_code
_entity_poly.pdbx_strand_id
1 'polypeptide(L)' 'MIETHGLHTSSAHYARLGQQECDRVHLATLEILERVGVDVHDEKARALLVKGGAKADGIRVRV' A
#
# COMPACT_ATOMS: atom_id res chain seq x y z
N MET A 1 0.97 9.09 26.35
CA MET A 1 1.92 10.05 25.77
C MET A 1 1.39 10.37 24.39
N ILE A 2 0.96 11.61 24.15
CA ILE A 2 0.50 12.01 22.81
C ILE A 2 1.73 12.59 22.12
N GLU A 3 2.24 11.88 21.12
CA GLU A 3 3.34 12.34 20.28
C GLU A 3 2.78 13.35 19.29
N THR A 4 3.25 14.59 19.38
CA THR A 4 2.82 15.66 18.48
C THR A 4 3.83 15.75 17.34
N HIS A 5 3.49 15.19 16.17
CA HIS A 5 4.31 15.33 14.98
C HIS A 5 4.31 16.79 14.50
N GLY A 6 5.51 17.35 14.34
CA GLY A 6 5.70 18.75 13.95
C GLY A 6 4.99 19.10 12.64
N LEU A 7 4.25 20.20 12.66
CA LEU A 7 3.59 20.76 11.49
C LEU A 7 4.64 21.20 10.46
N HIS A 8 4.81 20.41 9.40
CA HIS A 8 5.51 20.85 8.20
C HIS A 8 4.57 21.80 7.44
N THR A 9 4.74 23.10 7.62
CA THR A 9 3.95 24.14 6.96
C THR A 9 4.32 24.23 5.48
N SER A 10 3.73 23.40 4.64
CA SER A 10 3.66 23.62 3.19
C SER A 10 2.34 23.07 2.68
N SER A 11 1.44 23.99 2.31
CA SER A 11 0.03 23.81 1.91
C SER A 11 -0.97 23.59 3.08
N ALA A 12 -2.06 24.37 3.06
CA ALA A 12 -3.16 24.33 4.02
C ALA A 12 -4.10 23.14 3.77
N HIS A 13 -3.55 21.94 3.58
CA HIS A 13 -4.33 20.72 3.55
C HIS A 13 -4.34 20.11 4.95
N TYR A 14 -5.53 20.02 5.55
CA TYR A 14 -5.70 19.32 6.81
C TYR A 14 -5.25 17.86 6.64
N ALA A 15 -4.24 17.45 7.41
CA ALA A 15 -3.74 16.08 7.47
C ALA A 15 -3.87 15.57 8.91
N ARG A 16 -4.56 14.44 9.10
CA ARG A 16 -4.74 13.81 10.41
C ARG A 16 -3.52 12.96 10.84
N LEU A 17 -2.69 12.57 9.88
CA LEU A 17 -1.53 11.70 10.05
C LEU A 17 -0.29 12.45 9.54
N GLY A 18 0.80 12.40 10.31
CA GLY A 18 2.09 12.91 9.87
C GLY A 18 2.76 11.96 8.88
N GLN A 19 3.93 12.36 8.38
CA GLN A 19 4.68 11.55 7.41
C GLN A 19 5.02 10.16 7.97
N GLN A 20 5.44 10.09 9.23
CA GLN A 20 5.81 8.82 9.87
C GLN A 20 4.61 7.87 10.00
N GLU A 21 3.42 8.39 10.33
CA GLU A 21 2.18 7.60 10.35
C GLU A 21 1.87 7.05 8.95
N CYS A 22 1.96 7.89 7.92
CA CYS A 22 1.74 7.50 6.54
C CYS A 22 2.74 6.42 6.10
N ASP A 23 4.01 6.56 6.47
CA ASP A 23 5.06 5.59 6.15
C ASP A 23 4.78 4.24 6.84
N ARG A 24 4.35 4.25 8.10
CA ARG A 24 3.95 3.02 8.82
C ARG A 24 2.78 2.31 8.12
N VAL A 25 1.76 3.06 7.71
CA VAL A 25 0.61 2.50 6.98
C VAL A 25 1.04 1.95 5.62
N HIS A 26 1.92 2.65 4.92
CA HIS A 26 2.43 2.22 3.63
C HIS A 26 3.20 0.90 3.75
N LEU A 27 4.12 0.80 4.71
CA LEU A 27 4.88 -0.44 4.96
C LEU A 27 3.97 -1.61 5.36
N ALA A 28 2.98 -1.37 6.24
CA ALA A 28 2.00 -2.39 6.60
C ALA A 28 1.18 -2.85 5.38
N THR A 29 0.85 -1.93 4.47
CA THR A 29 0.12 -2.26 3.23
C THR A 29 0.97 -3.15 2.32
N LEU A 30 2.27 -2.84 2.17
CA LEU A 30 3.18 -3.65 1.39
C LEU A 30 3.31 -5.06 1.98
N GLU A 31 3.43 -5.18 3.31
CA GLU A 31 3.46 -6.49 3.98
C GLU A 31 2.20 -7.32 3.69
N ILE A 32 1.01 -6.69 3.71
CA ILE A 32 -0.24 -7.36 3.38
C ILE A 32 -0.25 -7.82 1.91
N LEU A 33 0.19 -6.97 0.98
CA LEU A 33 0.24 -7.32 -0.44
C LEU A 33 1.23 -8.45 -0.74
N GLU A 34 2.35 -8.50 -0.03
CA GLU A 34 3.35 -9.54 -0.19
C GLU A 34 2.89 -10.87 0.42
N ARG A 35 2.33 -10.85 1.64
CA ARG A 35 2.00 -12.08 2.39
C ARG A 35 0.62 -12.63 2.03
N VAL A 36 -0.37 -11.75 1.90
CA VAL A 36 -1.77 -12.11 1.69
C VAL A 36 -2.13 -11.98 0.21
N GLY A 37 -1.73 -10.90 -0.44
CA GLY A 37 -2.08 -10.59 -1.81
C GLY A 37 -3.56 -10.20 -2.00
N VAL A 38 -3.97 -10.03 -3.25
CA VAL A 38 -5.31 -9.60 -3.66
C VAL A 38 -5.89 -10.57 -4.69
N ASP A 39 -7.18 -10.89 -4.57
CA ASP A 39 -7.88 -11.67 -5.59
C ASP A 39 -8.23 -10.79 -6.80
N VAL A 40 -7.73 -11.19 -7.96
CA VAL A 40 -7.95 -10.51 -9.23
C VAL A 40 -8.69 -11.46 -10.16
N HIS A 41 -9.99 -11.24 -10.31
CA HIS A 41 -10.86 -12.13 -11.09
C HIS A 41 -10.67 -11.96 -12.61
N ASP A 42 -10.34 -10.75 -13.06
CA ASP A 42 -10.09 -10.49 -14.47
C ASP A 42 -8.72 -11.06 -14.91
N GLU A 43 -8.74 -11.87 -15.97
CA GLU A 43 -7.54 -12.54 -16.47
C GLU A 43 -6.52 -11.58 -17.08
N LYS A 44 -6.99 -10.54 -17.78
CA LYS A 44 -6.10 -9.55 -18.39
C LYS A 44 -5.41 -8.73 -17.31
N ALA A 45 -6.12 -8.36 -16.25
CA ALA A 45 -5.55 -7.67 -15.10
C ALA A 45 -4.47 -8.51 -14.42
N ARG A 46 -4.70 -9.82 -14.20
CA ARG A 46 -3.65 -10.72 -13.69
C ARG A 46 -2.42 -10.76 -14.58
N ALA A 47 -2.62 -10.91 -15.89
CA ALA A 47 -1.51 -10.96 -16.85
C ALA A 47 -0.67 -9.66 -16.83
N LEU A 48 -1.33 -8.50 -16.71
CA LEU A 48 -0.64 -7.21 -16.59
C LEU A 48 0.17 -7.12 -15.29
N LEU A 49 -0.40 -7.55 -14.16
CA LEU A 49 0.29 -7.53 -12.87
C LEU A 49 1.51 -8.46 -12.86
N VAL A 50 1.38 -9.67 -13.43
CA VAL A 50 2.50 -10.61 -13.57
C VAL A 50 3.60 -10.03 -14.47
N LYS A 51 3.22 -9.36 -15.58
CA LYS A 51 4.18 -8.65 -16.43
C LYS A 51 4.91 -7.54 -15.67
N GLY A 52 4.25 -6.93 -14.68
CA GLY A 52 4.84 -5.94 -13.76
C GLY A 52 5.73 -6.52 -12.67
N GLY A 53 5.86 -7.85 -12.56
CA GLY A 53 6.69 -8.53 -11.57
C GLY A 53 5.92 -9.15 -10.40
N ALA A 54 4.59 -9.04 -10.37
CA ALA A 54 3.77 -9.69 -9.35
C ALA A 54 3.76 -11.22 -9.54
N LYS A 55 3.55 -11.97 -8.45
CA LYS A 55 3.39 -13.43 -8.48
C LYS A 55 1.91 -13.78 -8.41
N ALA A 56 1.43 -14.62 -9.32
CA ALA A 56 0.04 -15.07 -9.35
C ALA A 56 -0.07 -16.56 -9.01
N ASP A 57 -0.88 -16.87 -7.99
CA ASP A 57 -1.30 -18.22 -7.60
C ASP A 57 -2.80 -18.36 -7.90
N GLY A 58 -3.13 -18.79 -9.13
CA GLY A 58 -4.51 -18.82 -9.60
C GLY A 58 -5.10 -17.41 -9.73
N ILE A 59 -6.15 -17.12 -8.96
CA ILE A 59 -6.76 -15.77 -8.92
C ILE A 59 -6.07 -14.82 -7.94
N ARG A 60 -5.22 -15.34 -7.04
CA ARG A 60 -4.54 -14.54 -6.02
C ARG A 60 -3.25 -13.97 -6.57
N VAL A 61 -3.04 -12.67 -6.42
CA VAL A 61 -1.83 -11.96 -6.86
C VAL A 61 -1.11 -11.34 -5.66
N ARG A 62 0.20 -11.55 -5.55
CA ARG A 62 1.08 -10.96 -4.53
C ARG A 62 2.14 -10.08 -5.20
N VAL A 63 2.46 -8.95 -4.57
CA VAL A 63 3.40 -7.95 -5.09
C VAL A 63 4.49 -7.70 -4.07
#